data_AF-A0A2H1FPK5-F1
#
_entry.id   AF-A0A2H1FPK5-F1
#
_cell.length_a   1.000
_cell.length_b   1.000
_cell.length_c   1.000
_cell.angle_alpha   90.00
_cell.angle_beta   90.00
_cell.angle_gamma   90.00
#
_symmetry.space_group_name_H-M   'P 1'
#
loop_
_entity.id
_entity.type
_entity.pdbx_description
1 polymer ?
#
loop_
_entity_poly.entity_id
_entity_poly.type
_entity_poly.pdbx_seq_one_letter_code
_entity_poly.pdbx_strand_id
1 'polypeptide(L)'
;MRVLSTAGPNNRIRSTLEDVISPALFLATFLIFTTTFFTTRDGASNDTSNGFSCSSDNPTFPWQSGWNEIWDLSMFLSVNLAGGRFTFSQAKAIDISWDLIIGRGGQMFAAFVAYRVMRRSLLRSMESRPMHIPVTATLVFDGLSLSSLIVLYKDLVATLRKERRWNWRLFAFLWMVVYLTSFGTIVSAMTGYQTQTTPYLRFDVDPSISSSGNFSNTNDLIASRKIVKGRDSAVVEDGKRIGLEPFATLSSTAQPQEYNMITLYLDNMTAKLDRNNHSECLNGATDHIRDPDFEIKFSRSGNRCVLVNSNMTFRNTTYDLGIDPLKIKIEPIWTVDGTELSRKYLEENSVCQPGKTYKWGFSCQLLLLFCSMTTVYAGIVAALHWDVCNFGRANNLDHRTGLYRDILDLAQEIDNELDVDDKEVYLTAAVLETKITTQTGSIAVEAKDLPPRRRDVRRSKRAEIEEEAARDYEAFLRK
;
A
#
# COMPACT_ATOMS: atom_id res chain seq x y z
N MET A 1 17.91 49.61 24.41
CA MET A 1 17.05 49.63 23.21
C MET A 1 15.88 48.68 23.44
N ARG A 2 14.65 49.19 23.62
CA ARG A 2 13.43 48.35 23.66
C ARG A 2 12.88 48.26 22.25
N VAL A 3 13.00 47.09 21.63
CA VAL A 3 12.31 46.80 20.37
C VAL A 3 10.86 46.48 20.73
N LEU A 4 9.98 47.48 20.58
CA LEU A 4 8.53 47.29 20.62
C LEU A 4 8.11 46.54 19.36
N SER A 5 7.89 45.24 19.48
CA SER A 5 7.31 44.44 18.41
C SER A 5 5.79 44.68 18.36
N THR A 6 5.35 45.56 17.47
CA THR A 6 3.95 45.67 17.04
C THR A 6 3.60 44.47 16.14
N ALA A 7 2.88 43.47 16.63
CA ALA A 7 2.07 42.63 15.74
C ALA A 7 0.60 42.80 16.09
N GLY A 8 -0.15 43.31 15.12
CA GLY A 8 -1.59 43.46 15.21
C GLY A 8 -2.33 42.12 15.09
N PRO A 9 -3.62 42.09 15.50
CA PRO A 9 -4.45 40.88 15.56
C PRO A 9 -4.67 40.16 14.21
N ASN A 10 -4.45 40.82 13.08
CA ASN A 10 -4.62 40.25 11.74
C ASN A 10 -3.61 39.15 11.38
N ASN A 11 -2.44 39.08 12.03
CA ASN A 11 -1.45 38.02 11.77
C ASN A 11 -1.80 36.70 12.46
N ARG A 12 -2.68 36.73 13.48
CA ARG A 12 -3.04 35.57 14.30
C ARG A 12 -3.94 34.57 13.56
N ILE A 13 -4.84 35.08 12.71
CA ILE A 13 -5.73 34.26 11.89
C ILE A 13 -4.98 33.70 10.68
N ARG A 14 -4.06 34.49 10.10
CA ARG A 14 -3.27 34.07 8.93
C ARG A 14 -2.26 32.98 9.27
N SER A 15 -1.57 33.06 10.41
CA SER A 15 -0.61 32.02 10.82
C SER A 15 -1.28 30.72 11.27
N THR A 16 -2.48 30.80 11.87
CA THR A 16 -3.24 29.61 12.28
C THR A 16 -3.94 28.94 11.11
N LEU A 17 -4.38 29.70 10.10
CA LEU A 17 -4.88 29.15 8.83
C LEU A 17 -3.77 28.39 8.08
N GLU A 18 -2.58 28.99 7.95
CA GLU A 18 -1.44 28.37 7.23
C GLU A 18 -0.90 27.13 7.97
N ASP A 19 -0.83 27.16 9.30
CA ASP A 19 -0.29 26.07 10.10
C ASP A 19 -1.27 24.88 10.25
N VAL A 20 -2.60 25.10 10.27
CA VAL A 20 -3.62 24.05 10.54
C VAL A 20 -4.32 23.52 9.28
N ILE A 21 -4.60 24.38 8.29
CA ILE A 21 -5.33 23.94 7.09
C ILE A 21 -4.39 23.12 6.19
N SER A 22 -3.10 23.44 6.14
CA SER A 22 -2.15 22.75 5.26
C SER A 22 -2.03 21.24 5.55
N PRO A 23 -1.82 20.75 6.80
CA PRO A 23 -1.62 19.32 7.06
C PRO A 23 -2.91 18.51 6.93
N ALA A 24 -4.05 19.06 7.36
CA ALA A 24 -5.34 18.39 7.30
C ALA A 24 -5.87 18.31 5.85
N LEU A 25 -5.67 19.36 5.07
CA LEU A 25 -6.01 19.38 3.64
C LEU A 25 -5.05 18.50 2.84
N PHE A 26 -3.78 18.42 3.22
CA PHE A 26 -2.82 17.47 2.65
C PHE A 26 -3.22 16.02 2.93
N LEU A 27 -3.61 15.69 4.17
CA LEU A 27 -4.15 14.37 4.51
C LEU A 27 -5.41 14.02 3.72
N ALA A 28 -6.37 14.94 3.65
CA ALA A 28 -7.63 14.71 2.96
C ALA A 28 -7.43 14.53 1.45
N THR A 29 -6.62 15.39 0.82
CA THR A 29 -6.30 15.28 -0.61
C THR A 29 -5.53 14.01 -0.93
N PHE A 30 -4.60 13.61 -0.06
CA PHE A 30 -3.83 12.39 -0.22
C PHE A 30 -4.70 11.14 -0.04
N LEU A 31 -5.57 11.11 0.97
CA LEU A 31 -6.52 10.02 1.16
C LEU A 31 -7.47 9.90 -0.04
N ILE A 32 -8.04 11.02 -0.50
CA ILE A 32 -8.90 11.03 -1.69
C ILE A 32 -8.12 10.50 -2.90
N PHE A 33 -6.91 10.99 -3.16
CA PHE A 33 -6.08 10.52 -4.26
C PHE A 33 -5.86 9.01 -4.19
N THR A 34 -5.46 8.48 -3.03
CA THR A 34 -5.23 7.04 -2.86
C THR A 34 -6.51 6.23 -3.09
N THR A 35 -7.63 6.64 -2.49
CA THR A 35 -8.91 5.92 -2.65
C THR A 35 -9.38 5.97 -4.09
N THR A 36 -9.37 7.14 -4.75
CA THR A 36 -9.81 7.27 -6.15
C THR A 36 -8.88 6.51 -7.10
N PHE A 37 -7.57 6.54 -6.89
CA PHE A 37 -6.59 5.88 -7.76
C PHE A 37 -6.71 4.35 -7.74
N PHE A 38 -6.84 3.74 -6.56
CA PHE A 38 -6.98 2.29 -6.47
C PHE A 38 -8.38 1.80 -6.86
N THR A 39 -9.44 2.55 -6.53
CA THR A 39 -10.83 2.17 -6.89
C THR A 39 -11.14 2.29 -8.38
N THR A 40 -10.55 3.27 -9.09
CA THR A 40 -10.79 3.45 -10.53
C THR A 40 -10.03 2.44 -11.39
N ARG A 41 -8.91 1.89 -10.90
CA ARG A 41 -8.07 0.94 -11.65
C ARG A 41 -8.60 -0.49 -11.60
N ASP A 42 -9.25 -0.91 -10.51
CA ASP A 42 -9.98 -2.18 -10.46
C ASP A 42 -11.11 -2.26 -11.52
N GLY A 43 -11.58 -1.11 -12.02
CA GLY A 43 -12.53 -1.03 -13.13
C GLY A 43 -11.91 -1.05 -14.54
N ALA A 44 -10.58 -1.04 -14.68
CA ALA A 44 -9.89 -0.83 -15.97
C ALA A 44 -9.30 -2.11 -16.61
N SER A 45 -9.51 -3.29 -16.04
CA SER A 45 -8.99 -4.57 -16.56
C SER A 45 -9.99 -5.37 -17.40
N ASN A 46 -10.83 -4.69 -18.19
CA ASN A 46 -11.75 -5.34 -19.13
C ASN A 46 -11.38 -5.06 -20.60
N ASP A 47 -10.14 -4.66 -20.88
CA ASP A 47 -9.69 -4.62 -22.26
C ASP A 47 -9.35 -6.05 -22.70
N THR A 48 -10.36 -6.69 -23.26
CA THR A 48 -10.38 -8.00 -23.91
C THR A 48 -9.56 -7.98 -25.20
N SER A 49 -8.34 -7.47 -25.15
CA SER A 49 -7.43 -7.58 -26.29
C SER A 49 -7.09 -9.06 -26.43
N ASN A 50 -7.71 -9.70 -27.42
CA ASN A 50 -7.50 -11.10 -27.85
C ASN A 50 -6.04 -11.41 -28.30
N GLY A 51 -5.06 -10.63 -27.88
CA GLY A 51 -3.65 -10.73 -28.25
C GLY A 51 -2.80 -11.32 -27.13
N PHE A 52 -1.58 -11.74 -27.50
CA PHE A 52 -0.57 -12.18 -26.55
C PHE A 52 0.15 -10.93 -26.02
N SER A 53 0.39 -10.90 -24.72
CA SER A 53 1.18 -9.85 -24.07
C SER A 53 2.31 -10.47 -23.24
N CYS A 54 3.15 -9.62 -22.68
CA CYS A 54 4.15 -10.03 -21.72
C CYS A 54 3.87 -9.29 -20.42
N SER A 55 3.67 -10.04 -19.35
CA SER A 55 3.86 -9.53 -18.00
C SER A 55 5.35 -9.56 -17.66
N SER A 56 5.74 -9.02 -16.50
CA SER A 56 7.12 -8.62 -16.15
C SER A 56 8.21 -9.58 -16.64
N ASP A 57 7.97 -10.90 -16.58
CA ASP A 57 8.88 -11.92 -17.10
C ASP A 57 8.20 -13.04 -17.89
N ASN A 58 6.87 -13.16 -17.80
CA ASN A 58 6.13 -14.28 -18.38
C ASN A 58 5.22 -13.83 -19.54
N PRO A 59 5.10 -14.63 -20.60
CA PRO A 59 4.11 -14.40 -21.63
C PRO A 59 2.71 -14.54 -21.01
N THR A 60 1.92 -13.48 -21.11
CA THR A 60 0.51 -13.50 -20.75
C THR A 60 -0.29 -13.87 -21.97
N PHE A 61 -1.15 -14.87 -21.79
CA PHE A 61 -1.95 -15.42 -22.87
C PHE A 61 -3.39 -14.87 -22.84
N PRO A 62 -4.08 -14.82 -23.99
CA PRO A 62 -5.43 -14.27 -24.05
C PRO A 62 -6.46 -15.04 -23.20
N TRP A 63 -6.21 -16.31 -22.88
CA TRP A 63 -7.06 -17.12 -21.98
C TRP A 63 -6.71 -16.97 -20.49
N GLN A 64 -5.68 -16.19 -20.16
CA GLN A 64 -5.30 -15.85 -18.80
C GLN A 64 -5.98 -14.53 -18.34
N SER A 65 -7.03 -14.06 -19.01
CA SER A 65 -7.76 -12.83 -18.65
C SER A 65 -8.37 -12.94 -17.25
N GLY A 66 -7.66 -12.44 -16.24
CA GLY A 66 -8.09 -12.52 -14.83
C GLY A 66 -6.97 -12.48 -13.79
N TRP A 67 -5.69 -12.51 -14.19
CA TRP A 67 -4.60 -12.31 -13.22
C TRP A 67 -4.58 -10.87 -12.73
N ASN A 68 -4.86 -10.70 -11.43
CA ASN A 68 -4.60 -9.45 -10.73
C ASN A 68 -3.09 -9.29 -10.48
N GLU A 69 -2.30 -9.17 -11.55
CA GLU A 69 -0.83 -8.99 -11.53
C GLU A 69 -0.40 -7.81 -10.63
N ILE A 70 -1.31 -6.87 -10.40
CA ILE A 70 -1.12 -5.71 -9.51
C ILE A 70 -0.81 -6.13 -8.07
N TRP A 71 -1.40 -7.23 -7.59
CA TRP A 71 -1.30 -7.71 -6.22
C TRP A 71 -0.36 -8.91 -6.04
N ASP A 72 0.34 -9.34 -7.11
CA ASP A 72 1.34 -10.39 -7.00
C ASP A 72 2.62 -9.87 -6.33
N LEU A 73 2.93 -10.40 -5.14
CA LEU A 73 4.13 -10.04 -4.38
C LEU A 73 5.42 -10.37 -5.12
N SER A 74 5.39 -11.29 -6.09
CA SER A 74 6.55 -11.58 -6.95
C SER A 74 6.94 -10.35 -7.80
N MET A 75 5.99 -9.46 -8.07
CA MET A 75 6.14 -8.26 -8.88
C MET A 75 6.34 -6.99 -8.05
N PHE A 76 6.74 -7.11 -6.77
CA PHE A 76 6.86 -5.98 -5.85
C PHE A 76 7.77 -4.84 -6.36
N LEU A 77 8.89 -5.17 -7.01
CA LEU A 77 9.82 -4.22 -7.61
C LEU A 77 9.55 -3.97 -9.11
N SER A 78 8.61 -4.70 -9.70
CA SER A 78 8.33 -4.63 -11.13
C SER A 78 7.39 -3.48 -11.43
N VAL A 79 7.60 -2.83 -12.58
CA VAL A 79 6.74 -1.72 -13.02
C VAL A 79 5.46 -2.29 -13.62
N ASN A 80 4.42 -2.45 -12.79
CA ASN A 80 3.11 -2.97 -13.22
C ASN A 80 2.12 -1.86 -13.65
N LEU A 81 2.46 -0.59 -13.44
CA LEU A 81 1.75 0.56 -13.95
C LEU A 81 2.69 1.42 -14.79
N ALA A 82 2.83 1.10 -16.07
CA ALA A 82 3.70 1.83 -16.99
C ALA A 82 2.94 2.37 -18.20
N GLY A 83 3.29 3.60 -18.61
CA GLY A 83 2.69 4.28 -19.75
C GLY A 83 3.74 4.86 -20.69
N GLY A 84 3.32 5.14 -21.92
CA GLY A 84 4.14 5.83 -22.94
C GLY A 84 5.02 4.91 -23.78
N ARG A 85 5.63 5.50 -24.82
CA ARG A 85 6.62 4.86 -25.70
C ARG A 85 7.81 5.80 -25.80
N PHE A 86 8.81 5.56 -24.98
CA PHE A 86 9.98 6.41 -24.85
C PHE A 86 11.22 5.74 -25.43
N THR A 87 12.20 6.54 -25.84
CA THR A 87 13.57 6.04 -26.06
C THR A 87 14.26 5.79 -24.72
N PHE A 88 15.32 4.98 -24.70
CA PHE A 88 16.11 4.72 -23.49
C PHE A 88 16.53 6.01 -22.79
N SER A 89 17.05 6.98 -23.54
CA SER A 89 17.54 8.25 -22.99
C SER A 89 16.40 9.09 -22.42
N GLN A 90 15.22 9.09 -23.03
CA GLN A 90 14.06 9.83 -22.53
C GLN A 90 13.54 9.21 -21.23
N ALA A 91 13.34 7.89 -21.21
CA ALA A 91 12.85 7.19 -20.02
C ALA A 91 13.79 7.37 -18.82
N LYS A 92 15.10 7.24 -19.07
CA LYS A 92 16.13 7.46 -18.04
C LYS A 92 16.18 8.92 -17.55
N ALA A 93 15.97 9.89 -18.43
CA ALA A 93 15.92 11.29 -18.04
C ALA A 93 14.69 11.61 -17.17
N ILE A 94 13.52 11.03 -17.48
CA ILE A 94 12.31 11.16 -16.68
C ILE A 94 12.54 10.59 -15.28
N ASP A 95 13.10 9.38 -15.21
CA ASP A 95 13.40 8.68 -13.96
C ASP A 95 14.35 9.50 -13.05
N ILE A 96 15.47 9.98 -13.60
CA ILE A 96 16.42 10.83 -12.87
C ILE A 96 15.77 12.14 -12.42
N SER A 97 14.94 12.75 -13.27
CA SER A 97 14.26 14.02 -12.94
C SER A 97 13.24 13.84 -11.83
N TRP A 98 12.51 12.71 -11.84
CA TRP A 98 11.57 12.33 -10.80
C TRP A 98 12.27 12.13 -9.46
N ASP A 99 13.36 11.37 -9.44
CA ASP A 99 14.15 11.11 -8.23
C ASP A 99 14.76 12.39 -7.64
N LEU A 100 15.20 13.31 -8.50
CA LEU A 100 15.76 14.57 -8.05
C LEU A 100 14.68 15.52 -7.49
N ILE A 101 13.63 15.77 -8.27
CA ILE A 101 12.63 16.79 -7.92
C ILE A 101 11.70 16.26 -6.83
N ILE A 102 11.15 15.07 -7.02
CA ILE A 102 10.12 14.52 -6.15
C ILE A 102 10.79 13.72 -5.03
N GLY A 103 11.79 12.90 -5.33
CA GLY A 103 12.55 12.18 -4.31
C GLY A 103 13.29 13.12 -3.37
N ARG A 104 14.29 13.87 -3.86
CA ARG A 104 15.09 14.76 -3.00
C ARG A 104 14.37 16.04 -2.61
N GLY A 105 13.69 16.69 -3.55
CA GLY A 105 12.91 17.90 -3.25
C GLY A 105 11.75 17.64 -2.30
N GLY A 106 11.02 16.53 -2.49
CA GLY A 106 9.97 16.10 -1.56
C GLY A 106 10.51 15.76 -0.17
N GLN A 107 11.65 15.06 -0.09
CA GLN A 107 12.32 14.76 1.18
C GLN A 107 12.70 16.04 1.94
N MET A 108 13.26 17.04 1.23
CA MET A 108 13.64 18.33 1.82
C MET A 108 12.42 19.09 2.33
N PHE A 109 11.32 19.10 1.57
CA PHE A 109 10.07 19.74 1.98
C PHE A 109 9.45 19.06 3.21
N ALA A 110 9.38 17.73 3.22
CA ALA A 110 8.90 16.96 4.37
C ALA A 110 9.79 17.19 5.60
N ALA A 111 11.12 17.23 5.45
CA ALA A 111 12.04 17.54 6.54
C ALA A 111 11.81 18.96 7.09
N PHE A 112 11.55 19.94 6.23
CA PHE A 112 11.25 21.32 6.64
C PHE A 112 9.97 21.40 7.49
N VAL A 113 8.91 20.72 7.08
CA VAL A 113 7.65 20.65 7.84
C VAL A 113 7.86 19.91 9.16
N ALA A 114 8.52 18.74 9.12
CA ALA A 114 8.82 17.96 10.31
C ALA A 114 9.63 18.77 11.33
N TYR A 115 10.67 19.49 10.90
CA TYR A 115 11.50 20.31 11.78
C TYR A 115 10.68 21.35 12.56
N ARG A 116 9.75 22.05 11.90
CA ARG A 116 8.88 23.05 12.54
C ARG A 116 7.96 22.44 13.60
N VAL A 117 7.41 21.26 13.34
CA VAL A 117 6.49 20.60 14.27
C VAL A 117 7.25 19.90 15.39
N MET A 118 8.34 19.23 15.07
CA MET A 118 9.18 18.48 16.00
C MET A 118 9.77 19.39 17.07
N ARG A 119 10.34 20.54 16.71
CA ARG A 119 10.90 21.48 17.70
C ARG A 119 9.85 21.96 18.73
N ARG A 120 8.66 22.33 18.25
CA ARG A 120 7.56 22.81 19.11
C ARG A 120 7.02 21.68 19.99
N SER A 121 6.96 20.47 19.46
CA SER A 121 6.54 19.30 20.21
C SER A 121 7.57 18.82 21.21
N LEU A 122 8.87 19.00 20.94
CA LEU A 122 9.96 18.63 21.83
C LEU A 122 9.93 19.51 23.09
N LEU A 123 9.87 20.84 22.91
CA LEU A 123 9.75 21.79 24.02
C LEU A 123 8.56 21.46 24.92
N ARG A 124 7.39 21.22 24.32
CA ARG A 124 6.21 20.77 25.05
C ARG A 124 6.43 19.45 25.78
N SER A 125 7.15 18.52 25.18
CA SER A 125 7.42 17.25 25.84
C SER A 125 8.24 17.49 27.10
N MET A 126 9.26 18.34 27.01
CA MET A 126 10.09 18.80 28.15
C MET A 126 9.29 19.57 29.20
N GLU A 127 8.26 20.35 28.83
CA GLU A 127 7.33 20.99 29.78
C GLU A 127 6.51 19.96 30.60
N SER A 128 6.27 18.77 30.02
CA SER A 128 5.36 17.78 30.60
C SER A 128 6.06 16.65 31.32
N ARG A 129 7.24 16.25 30.85
CA ARG A 129 8.06 15.19 31.40
C ARG A 129 9.52 15.50 31.11
N PRO A 130 10.42 15.23 32.07
CA PRO A 130 11.84 15.31 31.81
C PRO A 130 12.23 14.36 30.66
N MET A 131 13.01 14.84 29.69
CA MET A 131 13.55 14.02 28.60
C MET A 131 15.05 13.84 28.76
N HIS A 132 15.55 12.64 28.42
CA HIS A 132 16.98 12.34 28.48
C HIS A 132 17.78 13.27 27.56
N ILE A 133 18.86 13.89 28.08
CA ILE A 133 19.72 14.84 27.36
C ILE A 133 20.14 14.33 25.97
N PRO A 134 20.58 13.05 25.78
CA PRO A 134 21.01 12.57 24.47
C PRO A 134 19.91 12.60 23.41
N VAL A 135 18.65 12.39 23.78
CA VAL A 135 17.50 12.43 22.86
C VAL A 135 17.23 13.86 22.41
N THR A 136 17.24 14.80 23.35
CA THR A 136 17.01 16.22 23.07
C THR A 136 18.15 16.80 22.23
N ALA A 137 19.39 16.48 22.57
CA ALA A 137 20.57 16.95 21.85
C ALA A 137 20.62 16.42 20.41
N THR A 138 20.36 15.12 20.21
CA THR A 138 20.35 14.52 18.86
C THR A 138 19.22 15.06 17.99
N LEU A 139 18.02 15.25 18.54
CA LEU A 139 16.88 15.79 17.79
C LEU A 139 17.04 17.26 17.38
N VAL A 140 17.75 18.06 18.19
CA VAL A 140 17.91 19.51 17.95
C VAL A 140 19.17 19.84 17.15
N PHE A 141 20.29 19.17 17.44
CA PHE A 141 21.61 19.56 16.93
C PHE A 141 22.22 18.59 15.92
N ASP A 142 21.96 17.28 16.03
CA ASP A 142 22.69 16.26 15.26
C ASP A 142 21.99 15.87 13.93
N GLY A 143 20.82 16.47 13.67
CA GLY A 143 20.02 16.20 12.48
C GLY A 143 19.35 14.82 12.50
N LEU A 144 18.42 14.61 11.57
CA LEU A 144 17.68 13.35 11.41
C LEU A 144 18.57 12.29 10.76
N SER A 145 19.45 11.68 11.56
CA SER A 145 20.46 10.70 11.12
C SER A 145 20.14 9.26 11.58
N LEU A 146 20.85 8.26 11.05
CA LEU A 146 20.75 6.88 11.53
C LEU A 146 21.14 6.75 13.02
N SER A 147 22.02 7.61 13.51
CA SER A 147 22.39 7.69 14.93
C SER A 147 21.19 8.10 15.79
N SER A 148 20.42 9.09 15.34
CA SER A 148 19.20 9.52 16.03
C SER A 148 18.15 8.41 16.13
N LEU A 149 18.02 7.54 15.12
CA LEU A 149 17.14 6.36 15.18
C LEU A 149 17.53 5.40 16.29
N ILE A 150 18.82 5.09 16.42
CA ILE A 150 19.32 4.15 17.42
C ILE A 150 19.11 4.70 18.82
N VAL A 151 19.39 5.99 19.03
CA VAL A 151 19.20 6.66 20.32
C VAL A 151 17.72 6.69 20.70
N LEU A 152 16.83 7.11 19.79
CA LEU A 152 15.39 7.12 20.02
C LEU A 152 14.80 5.73 20.27
N TYR A 153 15.28 4.72 19.52
CA TYR A 153 14.84 3.34 19.71
C TYR A 153 15.24 2.79 21.08
N LYS A 154 16.50 2.99 21.48
CA LYS A 154 17.00 2.58 22.80
C LYS A 154 16.20 3.24 23.92
N ASP A 155 15.92 4.53 23.79
CA ASP A 155 15.17 5.29 24.79
C ASP A 155 13.68 4.87 24.86
N LEU A 156 13.05 4.59 23.71
CA LEU A 156 11.69 4.04 23.66
C LEU A 156 11.62 2.66 24.35
N VAL A 157 12.56 1.77 24.08
CA VAL A 157 12.62 0.43 24.70
C VAL A 157 12.87 0.54 26.21
N ALA A 158 13.77 1.42 26.64
CA ALA A 158 14.05 1.67 28.05
C ALA A 158 12.80 2.21 28.77
N THR A 159 12.10 3.17 28.18
CA THR A 159 10.86 3.76 28.71
C THR A 159 9.74 2.71 28.81
N LEU A 160 9.56 1.88 27.78
CA LEU A 160 8.57 0.81 27.77
C LEU A 160 8.84 -0.22 28.87
N ARG A 161 10.11 -0.57 29.13
CA ARG A 161 10.50 -1.49 30.19
C ARG A 161 10.33 -0.90 31.59
N LYS A 162 10.67 0.38 31.78
CA LYS A 162 10.69 1.03 33.10
C LYS A 162 9.33 1.55 33.55
N GLU A 163 8.60 2.26 32.70
CA GLU A 163 7.35 2.92 33.10
C GLU A 163 6.09 2.10 32.77
N ARG A 164 6.20 1.06 31.93
CA ARG A 164 5.06 0.29 31.39
C ARG A 164 3.93 1.20 30.84
N ARG A 165 4.27 2.41 30.40
CA ARG A 165 3.35 3.37 29.80
C ARG A 165 3.86 3.73 28.41
N TRP A 166 2.95 3.71 27.45
CA TRP A 166 3.26 4.00 26.06
C TRP A 166 3.48 5.51 25.86
N ASN A 167 4.68 5.92 25.46
CA ASN A 167 5.00 7.30 25.15
C ASN A 167 4.86 7.55 23.64
N TRP A 168 3.64 7.93 23.23
CA TRP A 168 3.29 8.10 21.82
C TRP A 168 4.17 9.15 21.10
N ARG A 169 4.72 10.13 21.81
CA ARG A 169 5.57 11.19 21.22
C ARG A 169 6.93 10.66 20.78
N LEU A 170 7.55 9.78 21.58
CA LEU A 170 8.81 9.12 21.19
C LEU A 170 8.59 8.24 19.96
N PHE A 171 7.46 7.52 19.91
CA PHE A 171 7.06 6.75 18.73
C PHE A 171 6.85 7.66 17.50
N ALA A 172 6.19 8.80 17.68
CA ALA A 172 6.00 9.78 16.62
C ALA A 172 7.32 10.34 16.07
N PHE A 173 8.28 10.69 16.94
CA PHE A 173 9.61 11.13 16.52
C PHE A 173 10.36 10.02 15.77
N LEU A 174 10.37 8.80 16.30
CA LEU A 174 10.98 7.65 15.66
C LEU A 174 10.40 7.42 14.25
N TRP A 175 9.08 7.43 14.10
CA TRP A 175 8.43 7.24 12.80
C TRP A 175 8.78 8.36 11.82
N MET A 176 8.82 9.63 12.27
CA MET A 176 9.23 10.74 11.40
C MET A 176 10.67 10.56 10.90
N VAL A 177 11.59 10.12 11.75
CA VAL A 177 12.97 9.85 11.33
C VAL A 177 13.02 8.71 10.31
N VAL A 178 12.33 7.59 10.58
CA VAL A 178 12.26 6.45 9.64
C VAL A 178 11.68 6.88 8.28
N TYR A 179 10.59 7.64 8.29
CA TYR A 179 9.96 8.12 7.06
C TYR A 179 10.90 9.04 6.29
N LEU A 180 11.52 10.02 6.93
CA LEU A 180 12.38 11.00 6.26
C LEU A 180 13.68 10.39 5.72
N THR A 181 14.24 9.38 6.38
CA THR A 181 15.44 8.68 5.89
C THR A 181 15.11 7.71 4.75
N SER A 182 13.94 7.06 4.79
CA SER A 182 13.49 6.11 3.76
C SER A 182 12.77 6.76 2.56
N PHE A 183 12.33 8.02 2.67
CA PHE A 183 11.53 8.70 1.65
C PHE A 183 12.17 8.62 0.26
N GLY A 184 13.42 9.09 0.13
CA GLY A 184 14.11 9.13 -1.16
C GLY A 184 14.33 7.75 -1.75
N THR A 185 14.62 6.75 -0.91
CA THR A 185 14.83 5.37 -1.37
C THR A 185 13.54 4.71 -1.83
N ILE A 186 12.41 4.96 -1.15
CA ILE A 186 11.12 4.40 -1.54
C ILE A 186 10.61 5.08 -2.82
N VAL A 187 10.75 6.40 -2.95
CA VAL A 187 10.37 7.14 -4.15
C VAL A 187 11.16 6.68 -5.38
N SER A 188 12.46 6.42 -5.22
CA SER A 188 13.29 5.89 -6.30
C SER A 188 12.96 4.43 -6.62
N ALA A 189 12.71 3.59 -5.60
CA ALA A 189 12.33 2.19 -5.82
C ALA A 189 10.93 2.02 -6.42
N MET A 190 9.99 2.92 -6.13
CA MET A 190 8.61 2.81 -6.61
C MET A 190 8.47 3.19 -8.08
N THR A 191 9.40 3.96 -8.62
CA THR A 191 9.43 4.34 -10.03
C THR A 191 10.50 3.58 -10.79
N GLY A 192 10.27 3.43 -12.07
CA GLY A 192 11.30 2.89 -12.93
C GLY A 192 10.87 2.90 -14.38
N TYR A 193 11.81 2.51 -15.22
CA TYR A 193 11.55 2.24 -16.62
C TYR A 193 11.89 0.80 -16.97
N GLN A 194 11.05 0.21 -17.79
CA GLN A 194 11.25 -1.14 -18.31
C GLN A 194 11.16 -1.11 -19.83
N THR A 195 11.85 -2.06 -20.47
CA THR A 195 11.67 -2.26 -21.90
C THR A 195 10.25 -2.74 -22.16
N GLN A 196 9.65 -2.26 -23.24
CA GLN A 196 8.38 -2.82 -23.68
C GLN A 196 8.68 -4.20 -24.28
N THR A 197 8.27 -5.24 -23.56
CA THR A 197 8.40 -6.62 -24.00
C THR A 197 7.26 -6.99 -24.94
N THR A 198 7.59 -7.80 -25.94
CA THR A 198 6.60 -8.43 -26.82
C THR A 198 6.83 -9.94 -26.84
N PRO A 199 5.75 -10.74 -26.92
CA PRO A 199 5.89 -12.18 -26.98
C PRO A 199 6.42 -12.60 -28.36
N TYR A 200 7.40 -13.49 -28.34
CA TYR A 200 7.93 -14.15 -29.52
C TYR A 200 7.69 -15.65 -29.42
N LEU A 201 7.24 -16.25 -30.50
CA LEU A 201 7.17 -17.70 -30.62
C LEU A 201 8.45 -18.22 -31.27
N ARG A 202 8.99 -19.28 -30.69
CA ARG A 202 9.99 -20.12 -31.33
C ARG A 202 9.27 -21.21 -32.12
N PHE A 203 9.49 -21.23 -33.43
CA PHE A 203 9.06 -22.34 -34.27
C PHE A 203 10.24 -23.29 -34.43
N ASP A 204 10.09 -24.52 -33.94
CA ASP A 204 10.97 -25.63 -34.31
C ASP A 204 10.41 -26.40 -35.54
N VAL A 205 9.46 -25.79 -36.27
CA VAL A 205 8.75 -26.41 -37.39
C VAL A 205 9.43 -26.04 -38.71
N ASP A 206 10.00 -27.07 -39.34
CA ASP A 206 10.55 -27.18 -40.69
C ASP A 206 11.41 -26.03 -41.27
N PRO A 207 12.64 -26.32 -41.77
CA PRO A 207 13.54 -25.33 -42.37
C PRO A 207 13.03 -24.72 -43.68
N SER A 208 11.85 -25.10 -44.16
CA SER A 208 11.20 -24.53 -45.35
C SER A 208 10.35 -23.29 -45.05
N ILE A 209 10.03 -23.00 -43.78
CA ILE A 209 9.27 -21.80 -43.37
C ILE A 209 10.17 -20.79 -42.62
N SER A 210 11.30 -21.24 -42.07
CA SER A 210 12.29 -20.36 -41.46
C SER A 210 13.72 -20.74 -41.88
N SER A 211 14.33 -19.86 -42.68
CA SER A 211 15.78 -19.85 -42.79
C SER A 211 16.31 -19.29 -41.47
N SER A 212 17.02 -20.13 -40.71
CA SER A 212 17.54 -19.95 -39.35
C SER A 212 16.48 -19.97 -38.23
N GLY A 213 16.85 -20.51 -37.06
CA GLY A 213 16.01 -20.62 -35.86
C GLY A 213 15.51 -19.26 -35.35
N ASN A 214 14.54 -18.71 -36.06
CA ASN A 214 14.14 -17.31 -35.98
C ASN A 214 12.90 -17.16 -35.13
N PHE A 215 13.07 -16.47 -34.00
CA PHE A 215 11.98 -15.92 -33.22
C PHE A 215 11.14 -14.98 -34.09
N SER A 216 9.83 -15.19 -34.12
CA SER A 216 8.88 -14.30 -34.81
C SER A 216 7.93 -13.69 -33.80
N ASN A 217 7.66 -12.38 -33.94
CA ASN A 217 6.79 -11.65 -33.03
C ASN A 217 5.35 -12.16 -33.16
N THR A 218 4.77 -12.65 -32.07
CA THR A 218 3.45 -13.28 -32.07
C THR A 218 2.35 -12.32 -32.54
N ASN A 219 2.46 -11.03 -32.21
CA ASN A 219 1.48 -10.03 -32.62
C ASN A 219 1.60 -9.69 -34.12
N ASP A 220 2.81 -9.73 -34.69
CA ASP A 220 3.00 -9.57 -36.15
C ASP A 220 2.47 -10.79 -36.91
N LEU A 221 2.60 -11.99 -36.34
CA LEU A 221 2.03 -13.21 -36.90
C LEU A 221 0.49 -13.21 -36.88
N ILE A 222 -0.12 -12.63 -35.84
CA ILE A 222 -1.58 -12.42 -35.78
C ILE A 222 -2.00 -11.37 -36.81
N ALA A 223 -1.29 -10.23 -36.87
CA ALA A 223 -1.58 -9.16 -37.82
C ALA A 223 -1.44 -9.61 -39.30
N SER A 224 -0.45 -10.48 -39.57
CA SER A 224 -0.24 -11.10 -40.88
C SER A 224 -1.14 -12.30 -41.17
N ARG A 225 -2.08 -12.63 -40.25
CA ARG A 225 -2.96 -13.80 -40.32
C ARG A 225 -2.24 -15.15 -40.48
N LYS A 226 -0.96 -15.21 -40.12
CA LYS A 226 -0.20 -16.47 -40.05
C LYS A 226 -0.62 -17.28 -38.83
N ILE A 227 -0.82 -16.60 -37.70
CA ILE A 227 -1.51 -17.14 -36.53
C ILE A 227 -2.97 -16.71 -36.64
N VAL A 228 -3.86 -17.67 -36.82
CA VAL A 228 -5.30 -17.43 -36.83
C VAL A 228 -5.90 -18.02 -35.56
N LYS A 229 -6.66 -17.21 -34.82
CA LYS A 229 -7.55 -17.70 -33.77
C LYS A 229 -8.58 -18.59 -34.47
N GLY A 230 -8.42 -19.89 -34.32
CA GLY A 230 -9.36 -20.90 -34.79
C GLY A 230 -10.65 -20.86 -33.98
N ARG A 231 -11.55 -21.80 -34.26
CA ARG A 231 -12.71 -22.01 -33.40
C ARG A 231 -12.26 -22.53 -32.04
N ASP A 232 -13.10 -22.36 -31.03
CA ASP A 232 -12.79 -22.78 -29.68
C ASP A 232 -12.69 -24.33 -29.57
N SER A 233 -11.89 -24.78 -28.60
CA SER A 233 -11.75 -26.15 -28.13
C SER A 233 -12.33 -26.28 -26.73
N ALA A 234 -12.84 -27.47 -26.40
CA ALA A 234 -13.25 -27.81 -25.05
C ALA A 234 -12.18 -28.70 -24.44
N VAL A 235 -11.49 -28.21 -23.41
CA VAL A 235 -10.53 -28.98 -22.61
C VAL A 235 -11.28 -29.57 -21.42
N VAL A 236 -11.34 -30.89 -21.36
CA VAL A 236 -11.98 -31.64 -20.26
C VAL A 236 -10.89 -32.09 -19.29
N GLU A 237 -10.74 -31.40 -18.17
CA GLU A 237 -9.70 -31.70 -17.17
C GLU A 237 -9.92 -33.11 -16.59
N ASP A 238 -11.17 -33.43 -16.27
CA ASP A 238 -11.57 -34.70 -15.65
C ASP A 238 -12.05 -35.75 -16.69
N GLY A 239 -11.45 -35.77 -17.89
CA GLY A 239 -11.87 -36.59 -19.04
C GLY A 239 -12.03 -38.09 -18.75
N LYS A 240 -11.27 -38.62 -17.78
CA LYS A 240 -11.34 -40.03 -17.35
C LYS A 240 -12.75 -40.47 -16.93
N ARG A 241 -13.57 -39.54 -16.40
CA ARG A 241 -14.95 -39.82 -15.95
C ARG A 241 -15.91 -40.13 -17.08
N ILE A 242 -15.56 -39.76 -18.31
CA ILE A 242 -16.34 -39.96 -19.54
C ILE A 242 -15.59 -40.80 -20.57
N GLY A 243 -14.63 -41.60 -20.13
CA GLY A 243 -13.86 -42.49 -21.00
C GLY A 243 -12.89 -41.76 -21.95
N LEU A 244 -12.56 -40.49 -21.68
CA LEU A 244 -11.51 -39.76 -22.36
C LEU A 244 -10.20 -39.80 -21.57
N GLU A 245 -9.09 -39.48 -22.22
CA GLU A 245 -7.82 -39.23 -21.53
C GLU A 245 -7.96 -38.04 -20.55
N PRO A 246 -7.20 -38.01 -19.44
CA PRO A 246 -7.15 -36.82 -18.58
C PRO A 246 -6.64 -35.62 -19.39
N PHE A 247 -7.27 -34.45 -19.21
CA PHE A 247 -7.02 -33.24 -20.03
C PHE A 247 -7.26 -33.43 -21.54
N ALA A 248 -8.23 -34.26 -21.92
CA ALA A 248 -8.61 -34.41 -23.32
C ALA A 248 -9.08 -33.08 -23.92
N THR A 249 -8.49 -32.71 -25.06
CA THR A 249 -8.85 -31.52 -25.82
C THR A 249 -9.73 -31.94 -26.99
N LEU A 250 -10.97 -31.45 -27.02
CA LEU A 250 -11.89 -31.65 -28.13
C LEU A 250 -11.93 -30.40 -28.98
N SER A 251 -11.59 -30.55 -30.26
CA SER A 251 -11.58 -29.46 -31.22
C SER A 251 -12.86 -29.44 -32.04
N SER A 252 -13.45 -28.25 -32.21
CA SER A 252 -14.63 -28.06 -33.07
C SER A 252 -14.34 -28.27 -34.57
N THR A 253 -13.07 -28.36 -34.96
CA THR A 253 -12.62 -28.71 -36.33
C THR A 253 -12.29 -30.19 -36.48
N ALA A 254 -11.61 -30.81 -35.51
CA ALA A 254 -11.22 -32.23 -35.61
C ALA A 254 -12.34 -33.19 -35.18
N GLN A 255 -13.13 -32.81 -34.16
CA GLN A 255 -14.16 -33.66 -33.52
C GLN A 255 -15.45 -32.85 -33.28
N PRO A 256 -16.12 -32.38 -34.35
CA PRO A 256 -17.24 -31.43 -34.23
C PRO A 256 -18.43 -31.98 -33.43
N GLN A 257 -18.70 -33.29 -33.54
CA GLN A 257 -19.82 -33.92 -32.81
C GLN A 257 -19.55 -33.97 -31.30
N GLU A 258 -18.35 -34.38 -30.90
CA GLU A 258 -17.98 -34.50 -29.48
C GLU A 258 -17.87 -33.11 -28.83
N TYR A 259 -17.31 -32.14 -29.55
CA TYR A 259 -17.24 -30.75 -29.12
C TYR A 259 -18.63 -30.13 -28.89
N ASN A 260 -19.56 -30.30 -29.84
CA ASN A 260 -20.92 -29.77 -29.72
C ASN A 260 -21.65 -30.37 -28.50
N MET A 261 -21.47 -31.67 -28.23
CA MET A 261 -22.06 -32.34 -27.07
C MET A 261 -21.55 -31.76 -25.75
N ILE A 262 -20.24 -31.55 -25.63
CA ILE A 262 -19.63 -31.01 -24.39
C ILE A 262 -19.99 -29.54 -24.18
N THR A 263 -20.05 -28.75 -25.24
CA THR A 263 -20.47 -27.34 -25.16
C THR A 263 -21.95 -27.21 -24.83
N LEU A 264 -22.83 -28.02 -25.42
CA LEU A 264 -24.25 -28.10 -25.06
C LEU A 264 -24.46 -28.50 -23.59
N TYR A 265 -23.68 -29.45 -23.07
CA TYR A 265 -23.71 -29.82 -21.66
C TYR A 265 -23.29 -28.64 -20.75
N LEU A 266 -22.23 -27.92 -21.13
CA LEU A 266 -21.73 -26.76 -20.39
C LEU A 266 -22.72 -25.58 -20.40
N ASP A 267 -23.32 -25.26 -21.56
CA ASP A 267 -24.32 -24.21 -21.72
C ASP A 267 -25.57 -24.50 -20.88
N ASN A 268 -26.03 -25.75 -20.85
CA ASN A 268 -27.18 -26.13 -20.03
C ASN A 268 -26.88 -26.10 -18.53
N MET A 269 -25.66 -26.43 -18.12
CA MET A 269 -25.26 -26.29 -16.72
C MET A 269 -25.13 -24.83 -16.30
N THR A 270 -24.46 -23.98 -17.09
CA THR A 270 -24.28 -22.56 -16.80
C THR A 270 -25.61 -21.80 -16.79
N ALA A 271 -26.47 -22.01 -17.79
CA ALA A 271 -27.78 -21.34 -17.90
C ALA A 271 -28.76 -21.68 -16.76
N LYS A 272 -28.58 -22.80 -16.03
CA LYS A 272 -29.39 -23.16 -14.87
C LYS A 272 -28.70 -22.87 -13.52
N LEU A 273 -27.36 -22.84 -13.45
CA LEU A 273 -26.63 -22.40 -12.26
C LEU A 273 -26.77 -20.90 -12.00
N ASP A 274 -26.82 -20.06 -13.05
CA ASP A 274 -27.10 -18.62 -12.91
C ASP A 274 -28.57 -18.35 -12.54
N ARG A 275 -29.48 -19.27 -12.88
CA ARG A 275 -30.88 -19.25 -12.47
C ARG A 275 -31.09 -19.84 -11.06
N ASN A 276 -30.28 -19.42 -10.11
CA ASN A 276 -30.55 -19.57 -8.66
C ASN A 276 -31.90 -18.92 -8.21
N ASN A 277 -32.64 -18.30 -9.13
CA ASN A 277 -33.99 -17.76 -8.95
C ASN A 277 -35.09 -18.59 -9.65
N HIS A 278 -34.86 -19.85 -10.03
CA HIS A 278 -35.93 -20.67 -10.60
C HIS A 278 -37.00 -21.01 -9.55
N SER A 279 -38.22 -20.54 -9.80
CA SER A 279 -39.43 -20.86 -9.02
C SER A 279 -39.82 -22.34 -9.08
N GLU A 280 -39.18 -23.13 -9.94
CA GLU A 280 -39.53 -24.54 -10.19
C GLU A 280 -39.00 -25.49 -9.10
N CYS A 281 -37.81 -25.25 -8.51
CA CYS A 281 -37.36 -26.00 -7.32
C CYS A 281 -38.24 -25.73 -6.07
N LEU A 282 -38.92 -24.58 -6.00
CA LEU A 282 -39.68 -24.16 -4.82
C LEU A 282 -40.93 -25.04 -4.60
N ASN A 283 -41.45 -25.66 -5.66
CA ASN A 283 -42.66 -26.47 -5.63
C ASN A 283 -42.42 -27.97 -5.34
N GLY A 284 -41.19 -28.36 -4.95
CA GLY A 284 -40.87 -29.73 -4.55
C GLY A 284 -40.79 -30.74 -5.70
N ALA A 285 -40.79 -30.28 -6.95
CA ALA A 285 -40.58 -31.13 -8.11
C ALA A 285 -39.07 -31.33 -8.34
N THR A 286 -38.65 -32.58 -8.60
CA THR A 286 -37.37 -32.84 -9.27
C THR A 286 -37.46 -32.27 -10.68
N ASP A 287 -36.76 -31.16 -10.93
CA ASP A 287 -36.63 -30.62 -12.28
C ASP A 287 -35.68 -31.54 -13.07
N HIS A 288 -36.16 -31.99 -14.24
CA HIS A 288 -35.45 -32.90 -15.13
C HIS A 288 -35.23 -32.18 -16.45
N ILE A 289 -33.98 -31.89 -16.79
CA ILE A 289 -33.66 -31.64 -18.21
C ILE A 289 -33.52 -33.03 -18.84
N ARG A 290 -34.48 -33.37 -19.71
CA ARG A 290 -34.37 -34.53 -20.59
C ARG A 290 -34.04 -34.02 -21.98
N ASP A 291 -32.76 -33.92 -22.25
CA ASP A 291 -32.23 -34.03 -23.60
C ASP A 291 -31.91 -35.52 -23.82
N PRO A 292 -32.09 -36.12 -25.01
CA PRO A 292 -31.65 -37.49 -25.30
C PRO A 292 -30.22 -37.81 -24.82
N ASP A 293 -29.36 -36.80 -24.73
CA ASP A 293 -27.93 -36.96 -24.51
C ASP A 293 -27.43 -36.58 -23.11
N PHE A 294 -28.26 -35.99 -22.23
CA PHE A 294 -27.86 -35.71 -20.84
C PHE A 294 -29.07 -35.57 -19.89
N GLU A 295 -28.90 -35.97 -18.64
CA GLU A 295 -29.92 -35.90 -17.58
C GLU A 295 -29.34 -35.20 -16.33
N ILE A 296 -29.84 -33.99 -16.05
CA ILE A 296 -29.44 -33.19 -14.89
C ILE A 296 -30.59 -33.14 -13.89
N LYS A 297 -30.33 -33.52 -12.64
CA LYS A 297 -31.31 -33.57 -11.53
C LYS A 297 -30.92 -32.61 -10.41
N PHE A 298 -31.86 -31.76 -10.03
CA PHE A 298 -31.74 -30.91 -8.84
C PHE A 298 -32.70 -31.37 -7.75
N SER A 299 -32.27 -31.25 -6.49
CA SER A 299 -33.12 -31.47 -5.32
C SER A 299 -33.01 -30.29 -4.37
N ARG A 300 -34.06 -30.08 -3.59
CA ARG A 300 -34.14 -29.01 -2.61
C ARG A 300 -33.48 -29.44 -1.31
N SER A 301 -32.47 -28.70 -0.88
CA SER A 301 -31.91 -28.79 0.47
C SER A 301 -32.09 -27.44 1.16
N GLY A 302 -33.18 -27.30 1.94
CA GLY A 302 -33.56 -26.04 2.58
C GLY A 302 -34.04 -24.97 1.59
N ASN A 303 -33.42 -23.78 1.60
CA ASN A 303 -33.70 -22.66 0.68
C ASN A 303 -32.79 -22.64 -0.56
N ARG A 304 -32.02 -23.70 -0.81
CA ARG A 304 -31.11 -23.80 -1.96
C ARG A 304 -31.44 -25.02 -2.81
N CYS A 305 -31.38 -24.88 -4.13
CA CYS A 305 -31.33 -26.03 -5.03
C CYS A 305 -29.90 -26.60 -4.99
N VAL A 306 -29.79 -27.92 -4.86
CA VAL A 306 -28.51 -28.63 -4.90
C VAL A 306 -28.55 -29.62 -6.06
N LEU A 307 -27.46 -29.68 -6.83
CA LEU A 307 -27.29 -30.66 -7.89
C LEU A 307 -27.19 -32.07 -7.25
N VAL A 308 -27.99 -33.00 -7.74
CA VAL A 308 -28.02 -34.40 -7.24
C VAL A 308 -27.36 -35.33 -8.22
N ASN A 309 -27.60 -35.12 -9.51
CA ASN A 309 -26.99 -35.91 -10.55
C ASN A 309 -26.84 -35.10 -11.84
N SER A 310 -25.80 -35.37 -12.61
CA SER A 310 -25.52 -34.83 -13.93
C SER A 310 -25.09 -35.95 -14.87
N ASN A 311 -25.98 -36.88 -15.21
CA ASN A 311 -25.67 -37.94 -16.16
C ASN A 311 -25.44 -37.36 -17.56
N MET A 312 -24.47 -37.90 -18.29
CA MET A 312 -24.19 -37.51 -19.67
C MET A 312 -24.02 -38.76 -20.53
N THR A 313 -24.70 -38.82 -21.66
CA THR A 313 -24.49 -39.84 -22.69
C THR A 313 -23.46 -39.32 -23.67
N PHE A 314 -22.29 -39.96 -23.69
CA PHE A 314 -21.17 -39.62 -24.55
C PHE A 314 -20.73 -40.87 -25.30
N ARG A 315 -20.54 -40.78 -26.64
CA ARG A 315 -20.25 -41.94 -27.51
C ARG A 315 -21.18 -43.14 -27.29
N ASN A 316 -22.49 -42.90 -27.17
CA ASN A 316 -23.50 -43.94 -26.96
C ASN A 316 -23.38 -44.69 -25.61
N THR A 317 -22.59 -44.17 -24.67
CA THR A 317 -22.43 -44.69 -23.31
C THR A 317 -22.84 -43.64 -22.29
N THR A 318 -23.72 -44.00 -21.37
CA THR A 318 -24.18 -43.09 -20.31
C THR A 318 -23.21 -43.16 -19.12
N TYR A 319 -22.61 -42.02 -18.80
CA TYR A 319 -21.71 -41.85 -17.67
C TYR A 319 -22.42 -41.14 -16.52
N ASP A 320 -22.30 -41.70 -15.31
CA ASP A 320 -22.80 -41.09 -14.08
C ASP A 320 -21.72 -40.17 -13.50
N LEU A 321 -21.99 -38.86 -13.55
CA LEU A 321 -21.09 -37.83 -13.02
C LEU A 321 -21.49 -37.42 -11.59
N GLY A 322 -22.62 -37.86 -11.05
CA GLY A 322 -23.03 -37.48 -9.69
C GLY A 322 -23.10 -35.96 -9.46
N ILE A 323 -22.67 -35.53 -8.27
CA ILE A 323 -22.86 -34.15 -7.75
C ILE A 323 -21.81 -33.17 -8.30
N ASP A 324 -20.61 -33.65 -8.63
CA ASP A 324 -19.53 -32.79 -9.12
C ASP A 324 -19.53 -32.74 -10.65
N PRO A 325 -19.87 -31.59 -11.27
CA PRO A 325 -19.91 -31.46 -12.72
C PRO A 325 -18.54 -31.70 -13.38
N LEU A 326 -18.52 -31.98 -14.68
CA LEU A 326 -17.27 -32.03 -15.44
C LEU A 326 -16.58 -30.66 -15.44
N LYS A 327 -15.29 -30.65 -15.13
CA LYS A 327 -14.44 -29.46 -15.27
C LYS A 327 -14.06 -29.28 -16.72
N ILE A 328 -14.80 -28.40 -17.39
CA ILE A 328 -14.61 -28.07 -18.80
C ILE A 328 -14.13 -26.62 -18.89
N LYS A 329 -13.08 -26.40 -19.68
CA LYS A 329 -12.60 -25.07 -20.04
C LYS A 329 -12.71 -24.90 -21.55
N ILE A 330 -13.39 -23.84 -21.99
CA ILE A 330 -13.41 -23.46 -23.39
C ILE A 330 -12.17 -22.61 -23.65
N GLU A 331 -11.29 -23.09 -24.51
CA GLU A 331 -10.02 -22.44 -24.84
C GLU A 331 -9.92 -22.22 -26.36
N PRO A 332 -9.44 -21.05 -26.82
CA PRO A 332 -9.27 -20.81 -28.24
C PRO A 332 -8.13 -21.67 -28.81
N ILE A 333 -8.38 -22.33 -29.95
CA ILE A 333 -7.33 -23.02 -30.71
C ILE A 333 -6.58 -22.00 -31.54
N TRP A 334 -5.26 -22.08 -31.57
CA TRP A 334 -4.43 -21.27 -32.46
C TRP A 334 -3.92 -22.13 -33.60
N THR A 335 -4.01 -21.64 -34.83
CA THR A 335 -3.51 -22.37 -36.01
C THR A 335 -2.42 -21.57 -36.71
N VAL A 336 -1.35 -22.25 -37.13
CA VAL A 336 -0.28 -21.69 -37.97
C VAL A 336 -0.16 -22.52 -39.23
N ASP A 337 -0.41 -21.90 -40.39
CA ASP A 337 -0.33 -22.55 -41.71
C ASP A 337 -1.08 -23.90 -41.78
N GLY A 338 -2.21 -24.00 -41.06
CA GLY A 338 -3.05 -25.20 -40.99
C GLY A 338 -2.70 -26.22 -39.90
N THR A 339 -1.61 -26.00 -39.15
CA THR A 339 -1.25 -26.83 -37.98
C THR A 339 -1.87 -26.26 -36.70
N GLU A 340 -2.53 -27.12 -35.91
CA GLU A 340 -3.10 -26.74 -34.60
C GLU A 340 -1.99 -26.65 -33.55
N LEU A 341 -1.86 -25.50 -32.89
CA LEU A 341 -0.93 -25.26 -31.79
C LEU A 341 -1.64 -25.53 -30.46
N SER A 342 -1.14 -26.51 -29.72
CA SER A 342 -1.63 -26.77 -28.37
C SER A 342 -1.21 -25.65 -27.41
N ARG A 343 -2.01 -25.44 -26.37
CA ARG A 343 -1.68 -24.51 -25.28
C ARG A 343 -0.30 -24.78 -24.67
N LYS A 344 -0.02 -26.06 -24.38
CA LYS A 344 1.27 -26.49 -23.82
C LYS A 344 2.45 -26.12 -24.71
N TYR A 345 2.29 -26.25 -26.03
CA TYR A 345 3.31 -25.83 -26.98
C TYR A 345 3.55 -24.32 -26.93
N LEU A 346 2.50 -23.51 -26.85
CA LEU A 346 2.61 -22.05 -26.74
C LEU A 346 3.29 -21.63 -25.43
N GLU A 347 2.96 -22.28 -24.31
CA GLU A 347 3.58 -22.03 -23.01
C GLU A 347 5.07 -22.43 -22.99
N GLU A 348 5.44 -23.55 -23.64
CA GLU A 348 6.84 -24.03 -23.68
C GLU A 348 7.73 -23.28 -24.69
N ASN A 349 7.14 -22.74 -25.77
CA ASN A 349 7.91 -22.15 -26.89
C ASN A 349 7.75 -20.64 -27.05
N SER A 350 7.00 -19.98 -26.17
CA SER A 350 6.92 -18.52 -26.17
C SER A 350 7.90 -17.91 -25.18
N VAL A 351 8.58 -16.85 -25.62
CA VAL A 351 9.53 -16.09 -24.81
C VAL A 351 9.26 -14.61 -24.99
N CYS A 352 9.26 -13.87 -23.89
CA CYS A 352 9.17 -12.42 -23.92
C CYS A 352 10.54 -11.82 -24.28
N GLN A 353 10.59 -11.01 -25.34
CA GLN A 353 11.82 -10.32 -25.73
C GLN A 353 11.68 -8.81 -25.56
N PRO A 354 12.76 -8.12 -25.12
CA PRO A 354 12.77 -6.67 -24.95
C PRO A 354 12.73 -5.96 -26.30
N GLY A 355 11.77 -5.04 -26.47
CA GLY A 355 11.68 -4.18 -27.65
C GLY A 355 12.64 -2.98 -27.61
N LYS A 356 12.54 -2.12 -28.63
CA LYS A 356 13.35 -0.88 -28.75
C LYS A 356 12.78 0.30 -27.96
N THR A 357 11.53 0.20 -27.53
CA THR A 357 10.82 1.24 -26.78
C THR A 357 10.80 0.90 -25.29
N TYR A 358 10.78 1.95 -24.47
CA TYR A 358 10.72 1.87 -23.02
C TYR A 358 9.41 2.45 -22.54
N LYS A 359 8.91 1.91 -21.44
CA LYS A 359 7.80 2.48 -20.67
C LYS A 359 8.34 2.96 -19.33
N TRP A 360 7.85 4.09 -18.87
CA TRP A 360 8.13 4.59 -17.52
C TRP A 360 6.86 4.47 -16.68
N GLY A 361 7.02 4.21 -15.39
CA GLY A 361 5.88 3.93 -14.55
C GLY A 361 6.20 3.69 -13.09
N PHE A 362 5.20 3.14 -12.41
CA PHE A 362 5.21 2.84 -10.99
C PHE A 362 5.03 1.33 -10.73
N SER A 363 5.61 0.86 -9.63
CA SER A 363 5.12 -0.34 -8.94
C SER A 363 3.93 0.05 -8.09
N CYS A 364 2.75 -0.50 -8.38
CA CYS A 364 1.52 -0.25 -7.61
C CYS A 364 1.67 -0.62 -6.13
N GLN A 365 2.43 -1.67 -5.80
CA GLN A 365 2.62 -2.11 -4.42
C GLN A 365 3.51 -1.15 -3.64
N LEU A 366 4.61 -0.71 -4.24
CA LEU A 366 5.47 0.30 -3.63
C LEU A 366 4.80 1.67 -3.58
N LEU A 367 4.00 2.02 -4.58
CA LEU A 367 3.17 3.22 -4.55
C LEU A 367 2.15 3.15 -3.41
N LEU A 368 1.49 2.02 -3.19
CA LEU A 368 0.59 1.82 -2.05
C LEU A 368 1.34 1.94 -0.71
N LEU A 369 2.52 1.32 -0.59
CA LEU A 369 3.36 1.42 0.59
C LEU A 369 3.74 2.88 0.87
N PHE A 370 4.26 3.58 -0.14
CA PHE A 370 4.61 5.00 -0.05
C PHE A 370 3.41 5.84 0.39
N CYS A 371 2.23 5.56 -0.17
CA CYS A 371 1.00 6.23 0.19
C CYS A 371 0.57 5.99 1.64
N SER A 372 0.63 4.74 2.10
CA SER A 372 0.32 4.40 3.49
C SER A 372 1.28 5.10 4.46
N MET A 373 2.59 5.06 4.18
CA MET A 373 3.61 5.69 5.01
C MET A 373 3.46 7.21 5.06
N THR A 374 3.15 7.85 3.93
CA THR A 374 2.91 9.30 3.84
C THR A 374 1.66 9.71 4.61
N THR A 375 0.60 8.89 4.57
CA THR A 375 -0.62 9.12 5.36
C THR A 375 -0.34 9.05 6.86
N VAL A 376 0.41 8.04 7.31
CA VAL A 376 0.81 7.92 8.72
C VAL A 376 1.70 9.09 9.14
N TYR A 377 2.67 9.47 8.31
CA TYR A 377 3.54 10.64 8.57
C TYR A 377 2.72 11.92 8.72
N ALA A 378 1.82 12.21 7.76
CA ALA A 378 1.00 13.42 7.82
C ALA A 378 0.03 13.39 9.02
N GLY A 379 -0.51 12.22 9.38
CA GLY A 379 -1.31 12.00 10.58
C GLY A 379 -0.55 12.31 11.86
N ILE A 380 0.70 11.86 11.97
CA ILE A 380 1.59 12.14 13.11
C ILE A 380 1.92 13.63 13.19
N VAL A 381 2.28 14.26 12.07
CA VAL A 381 2.55 15.71 12.02
C VAL A 381 1.32 16.50 12.47
N ALA A 382 0.13 16.14 11.98
CA ALA A 382 -1.12 16.77 12.39
C ALA A 382 -1.42 16.52 13.88
N ALA A 383 -1.21 15.31 14.40
CA ALA A 383 -1.43 14.97 15.81
C ALA A 383 -0.48 15.72 16.75
N LEU A 384 0.82 15.79 16.42
CA LEU A 384 1.81 16.56 17.18
C LEU A 384 1.48 18.05 17.14
N HIS A 385 1.09 18.57 15.99
CA HIS A 385 0.70 19.96 15.87
C HIS A 385 -0.56 20.27 16.69
N TRP A 386 -1.59 19.43 16.59
CA TRP A 386 -2.82 19.53 17.38
C TRP A 386 -2.51 19.46 18.88
N ASP A 387 -1.62 18.57 19.31
CA ASP A 387 -1.18 18.43 20.69
C ASP A 387 -0.59 19.78 21.15
N VAL A 388 0.41 20.30 20.43
CA VAL A 388 1.06 21.60 20.70
C VAL A 388 0.04 22.73 20.82
N CYS A 389 -0.87 22.88 19.85
CA CYS A 389 -1.88 23.94 19.86
C CYS A 389 -2.83 23.87 21.05
N ASN A 390 -3.33 22.68 21.39
CA ASN A 390 -4.40 22.56 22.38
C ASN A 390 -3.92 22.54 23.83
N PHE A 391 -2.67 22.12 24.09
CA PHE A 391 -2.20 22.05 25.48
C PHE A 391 -0.82 22.67 25.78
N GLY A 392 -0.20 23.37 24.81
CA GLY A 392 1.13 23.94 24.99
C GLY A 392 1.05 25.16 25.90
N ARG A 393 1.85 25.23 26.96
CA ARG A 393 1.82 26.38 27.87
C ARG A 393 2.49 27.59 27.22
N ALA A 394 3.64 27.40 26.59
CA ALA A 394 4.35 28.44 25.83
C ALA A 394 3.47 29.11 24.76
N ASN A 395 2.67 28.34 24.02
CA ASN A 395 1.83 28.86 22.93
C ASN A 395 0.59 29.63 23.43
N ASN A 396 0.10 29.34 24.64
CA ASN A 396 -1.07 30.00 25.24
C ASN A 396 -0.73 31.34 25.91
N LEU A 397 0.56 31.65 26.09
CA LEU A 397 1.03 32.82 26.82
C LEU A 397 1.52 33.97 25.94
N ASP A 398 1.29 33.91 24.62
CA ASP A 398 1.80 34.88 23.64
C ASP A 398 3.34 35.07 23.71
N HIS A 399 4.04 34.16 24.41
CA HIS A 399 5.48 34.02 24.36
C HIS A 399 5.82 33.49 22.98
N ARG A 400 6.14 34.40 22.06
CA ARG A 400 6.47 34.05 20.68
C ARG A 400 7.59 33.02 20.67
N THR A 401 7.24 31.80 20.30
CA THR A 401 8.16 30.68 20.02
C THR A 401 8.95 31.01 18.76
N GLY A 402 10.00 31.81 18.92
CA GLY A 402 10.98 32.10 17.89
C GLY A 402 12.09 31.06 17.97
N LEU A 403 12.60 30.64 16.81
CA LEU A 403 13.69 29.65 16.71
C LEU A 403 14.84 29.93 17.68
N TYR A 404 15.30 31.19 17.73
CA TYR A 404 16.40 31.59 18.61
C TYR A 404 16.03 31.59 20.10
N ARG A 405 14.75 31.83 20.43
CA ARG A 405 14.29 31.75 21.82
C ARG A 405 14.21 30.30 22.28
N ASP A 406 13.67 29.42 21.43
CA ASP A 406 13.65 27.98 21.65
C ASP A 406 15.06 27.42 21.90
N ILE A 407 16.07 27.92 21.16
CA ILE A 407 17.48 27.56 21.34
C ILE A 407 18.02 28.08 22.68
N LEU A 408 17.74 29.33 23.04
CA LEU A 408 18.21 29.92 24.30
C LEU A 408 17.58 29.24 25.52
N ASP A 409 16.28 28.96 25.47
CA ASP A 409 15.56 28.26 26.54
C ASP A 409 16.12 26.83 26.72
N LEU A 410 16.42 26.14 25.61
CA LEU A 410 17.07 24.83 25.66
C LEU A 410 18.50 24.89 26.20
N ALA A 411 19.29 25.86 25.74
CA ALA A 411 20.67 26.03 26.18
C ALA A 411 20.76 26.34 27.67
N GLN A 412 19.87 27.19 28.18
CA GLN A 412 19.80 27.52 29.59
C GLN A 412 19.44 26.30 30.45
N GLU A 413 18.53 25.45 29.99
CA GLU A 413 18.15 24.24 30.74
C GLU A 413 19.26 23.18 30.72
N ILE A 414 20.01 23.07 29.62
CA ILE A 414 21.21 22.22 29.56
C ILE A 414 22.27 22.69 30.56
N ASP A 415 22.49 24.00 30.64
CA ASP A 415 23.44 24.63 31.56
C ASP A 415 23.07 24.39 33.03
N ASN A 416 21.79 24.59 33.37
CA ASN A 416 21.26 24.34 34.72
C ASN A 416 21.42 22.88 35.17
N GLU A 417 21.23 21.91 34.27
CA GLU A 417 21.33 20.48 34.60
C GLU A 417 22.79 20.00 34.71
N LEU A 418 23.72 20.65 34.00
CA LEU A 418 25.14 20.30 34.01
C LEU A 418 25.91 20.89 35.22
N ASP A 419 25.31 21.84 35.97
CA ASP A 419 25.91 22.54 37.12
C ASP A 419 27.37 22.95 36.84
N VAL A 420 27.60 23.52 35.65
CA VAL A 420 28.94 23.91 35.22
C VAL A 420 29.28 25.21 35.94
N ASP A 421 30.06 25.09 37.01
CA ASP A 421 30.63 26.22 37.74
C ASP A 421 31.30 27.19 36.72
N ASP A 422 31.08 28.50 36.85
CA ASP A 422 31.52 29.58 35.92
C ASP A 422 33.03 29.56 35.57
N LYS A 423 33.83 28.73 36.26
CA LYS A 423 35.27 28.52 36.05
C LYS A 423 35.62 27.34 35.13
N GLU A 424 34.67 26.49 34.75
CA GLU A 424 34.89 25.29 33.90
C GLU A 424 34.58 25.52 32.40
N VAL A 425 34.47 26.77 31.95
CA VAL A 425 34.11 27.19 30.57
C VAL A 425 35.06 26.66 29.46
N TYR A 426 36.13 25.94 29.80
CA TYR A 426 37.08 25.31 28.87
C TYR A 426 37.10 23.77 28.95
N LEU A 427 35.94 23.11 29.04
CA LEU A 427 35.86 21.66 28.90
C LEU A 427 36.14 21.24 27.45
N THR A 428 37.21 20.45 27.25
CA THR A 428 37.49 19.78 25.97
C THR A 428 36.32 18.87 25.59
N ALA A 429 35.97 18.79 24.29
CA ALA A 429 34.81 18.02 23.80
C ALA A 429 34.72 16.58 24.37
N ALA A 430 35.85 15.90 24.52
CA ALA A 430 35.90 14.54 25.08
C ALA A 430 35.48 14.46 26.56
N VAL A 431 35.83 15.47 27.37
CA VAL A 431 35.46 15.51 28.80
C VAL A 431 33.97 15.84 28.94
N LEU A 432 33.46 16.72 28.06
CA LEU A 432 32.04 17.07 28.01
C LEU A 432 31.18 15.87 27.57
N GLU A 433 31.58 15.14 26.53
CA GLU A 433 30.89 13.90 26.11
C GLU A 433 30.89 12.85 27.22
N THR A 434 31.99 12.71 27.96
CA THR A 434 32.07 11.78 29.09
C THR A 434 31.12 12.19 30.20
N LYS A 435 31.10 13.48 30.59
CA LYS A 435 30.14 14.01 31.59
C LYS A 435 28.68 13.77 31.15
N ILE A 436 28.32 14.15 29.93
CA ILE A 436 26.96 13.98 29.37
C ILE A 436 26.54 12.50 29.29
N THR A 437 27.46 11.58 28.99
CA THR A 437 27.15 10.15 28.92
C THR A 437 27.08 9.48 30.29
N THR A 438 27.81 10.00 31.28
CA THR A 438 27.73 9.50 32.68
C THR A 438 26.57 10.09 33.49
N GLN A 439 26.14 11.32 33.22
CA GLN A 439 24.97 11.92 33.86
C GLN A 439 23.69 11.45 33.18
N THR A 440 22.84 10.72 33.92
CA THR A 440 21.46 10.40 33.52
C THR A 440 20.52 11.59 33.73
N GLY A 441 21.00 12.80 33.49
CA GLY A 441 20.24 14.04 33.67
C GLY A 441 19.06 14.09 32.70
N SER A 442 17.97 14.70 33.15
CA SER A 442 16.73 14.76 32.40
C SER A 442 16.26 16.20 32.33
N ILE A 443 16.18 16.73 31.12
CA ILE A 443 15.87 18.14 30.88
C ILE A 443 14.36 18.34 31.00
N ALA A 444 13.93 19.21 31.91
CA ALA A 444 12.54 19.64 32.05
C ALA A 444 12.48 21.16 32.12
N VAL A 445 11.68 21.79 31.26
CA VAL A 445 11.53 23.25 31.31
C VAL A 445 10.70 23.60 32.54
N GLU A 446 11.28 24.33 33.50
CA GLU A 446 10.63 24.61 34.79
C GLU A 446 9.34 25.43 34.56
N ALA A 447 8.19 24.79 34.77
CA ALA A 447 6.88 25.38 34.49
C ALA A 447 6.41 26.42 35.53
N LYS A 448 7.33 26.87 36.39
CA LYS A 448 7.10 27.69 37.59
C LYS A 448 6.83 29.16 37.25
N ASP A 449 7.34 29.62 36.11
CA ASP A 449 7.10 30.97 35.58
C ASP A 449 5.87 31.07 34.67
N LEU A 450 5.16 29.95 34.43
CA LEU A 450 3.98 29.91 33.56
C LEU A 450 2.70 29.84 34.43
N PRO A 451 1.70 30.71 34.23
CA PRO A 451 0.44 30.63 34.99
C PRO A 451 -0.27 29.27 34.84
N PRO A 452 -1.06 28.85 35.85
CA PRO A 452 -1.70 27.55 35.90
C PRO A 452 -2.79 27.40 34.81
N ARG A 453 -2.98 26.18 34.27
CA ARG A 453 -3.97 25.93 33.21
C ARG A 453 -5.38 26.22 33.72
N ARG A 454 -6.29 26.68 32.85
CA ARG A 454 -7.74 26.76 33.16
C ARG A 454 -8.31 25.45 33.70
N ARG A 455 -7.81 24.31 33.24
CA ARG A 455 -8.24 22.98 33.71
C ARG A 455 -7.68 22.65 35.10
N ASP A 456 -6.47 23.09 35.40
CA ASP A 456 -5.84 22.91 36.71
C ASP A 456 -6.47 23.86 37.73
N VAL A 457 -6.79 25.10 37.34
CA VAL A 457 -7.60 26.04 38.13
C VAL A 457 -9.01 25.51 38.35
N ARG A 458 -9.63 24.87 37.35
CA ARG A 458 -10.95 24.22 37.52
C ARG A 458 -10.86 23.01 38.44
N ARG A 459 -9.77 22.23 38.37
CA ARG A 459 -9.54 21.09 39.28
C ARG A 459 -9.26 21.56 40.70
N SER A 460 -8.44 22.60 40.89
CA SER A 460 -8.15 23.16 42.21
C SER A 460 -9.43 23.73 42.82
N LYS A 461 -10.21 24.51 42.06
CA LYS A 461 -11.53 24.99 42.51
C LYS A 461 -12.48 23.85 42.85
N ARG A 462 -12.48 22.77 42.08
CA ARG A 462 -13.34 21.62 42.36
C ARG A 462 -12.90 20.87 43.61
N ALA A 463 -11.58 20.73 43.82
CA ALA A 463 -11.01 20.15 45.03
C ALA A 463 -11.29 21.02 46.27
N GLU A 464 -11.18 22.36 46.15
CA GLU A 464 -11.53 23.31 47.20
C GLU A 464 -13.02 23.19 47.58
N ILE A 465 -13.92 23.09 46.59
CA ILE A 465 -15.36 22.90 46.82
C ILE A 465 -15.64 21.53 47.47
N GLU A 466 -14.96 20.47 47.03
CA GLU A 466 -15.10 19.13 47.60
C GLU A 466 -14.58 19.08 49.05
N GLU A 467 -13.52 19.80 49.37
CA GLU A 467 -12.96 19.92 50.72
C GLU A 467 -13.84 20.78 51.64
N GLU A 468 -14.40 21.87 51.13
CA GLU A 468 -15.35 22.71 51.85
C GLU A 468 -16.64 21.95 52.18
N ALA A 469 -17.18 21.20 51.21
CA ALA A 469 -18.34 20.34 51.43
C ALA A 469 -18.06 19.21 52.45
N ALA A 470 -16.84 18.65 52.46
CA ALA A 470 -16.46 17.65 53.45
C ALA A 470 -16.37 18.24 54.87
N ARG A 471 -15.83 19.46 55.02
CA ARG A 471 -15.78 20.16 56.31
C ARG A 471 -17.15 20.50 56.86
N ASP A 472 -18.07 20.95 56.01
CA ASP A 472 -19.45 21.25 56.41
C ASP A 472 -20.22 20.00 56.86
N TYR A 473 -19.99 18.88 56.19
CA TYR A 473 -20.56 17.58 56.58
C TYR A 473 -20.05 17.10 57.94
N GLU A 474 -18.74 17.22 58.21
CA GLU A 474 -18.19 16.91 59.53
C GLU A 474 -18.73 17.84 60.63
N ALA A 475 -18.93 19.12 60.33
CA ALA A 475 -19.52 20.07 61.27
C ALA A 475 -20.99 19.77 61.59
N PHE A 476 -21.73 19.25 60.60
CA PHE A 476 -23.11 18.77 60.79
C PHE A 476 -23.17 17.53 61.68
N LEU A 477 -22.27 16.56 61.50
CA LEU A 477 -22.23 15.34 62.31
C LEU A 477 -21.83 15.56 63.77
N ARG A 478 -21.23 16.71 64.10
CA ARG A 478 -20.83 17.08 65.48
C ARG A 478 -21.93 17.82 66.26
N LYS A 479 -23.03 18.23 65.61
CA LYS A 479 -24.21 18.80 66.24
C LYS A 479 -25.27 17.72 66.43
#